data_AF-Q0DX17-F1
#
_entry.id   AF-Q0DX17-F1
#
_cell.length_a   1.000
_cell.length_b   1.000
_cell.length_c   1.000
_cell.angle_alpha   90.00
_cell.angle_beta   90.00
_cell.angle_gamma   90.00
#
_symmetry.space_group_name_H-M   'P 1'
#
loop_
_entity.id
_entity.type
_entity.pdbx_description
1 polymer ?
#
loop_
_entity_poly.entity_id
_entity_poly.type
_entity_poly.pdbx_seq_one_letter_code
_entity_poly.pdbx_strand_id
1 'polypeptide(L)'
;RSALLIHWVLFFFQGIDRQDVRIVCHYNLPKSMEAFYQESGRAGRDQQPSKSVLYYGLDDRKKMEFILRNTKNKKSELSSSSTELSEKALADFSQIIDYCENSTCRRKMIIESFGEK
;
A
#
# COMPACT_ATOMS: atom_id res chain seq x y z
N ARG A 1 -26.12 1.95 -14.45
CA ARG A 1 -24.64 2.00 -14.48
C ARG A 1 -24.15 1.31 -13.22
N SER A 2 -23.89 0.02 -13.30
CA SER A 2 -23.64 -0.83 -12.13
C SER A 2 -22.23 -0.57 -11.59
N ALA A 3 -22.13 0.05 -10.42
CA ALA A 3 -20.87 0.16 -9.68
C ALA A 3 -20.59 -1.20 -9.01
N LEU A 4 -19.64 -1.96 -9.55
CA LEU A 4 -19.20 -3.20 -8.93
C LEU A 4 -18.16 -2.85 -7.85
N LEU A 5 -18.57 -2.87 -6.59
CA LEU A 5 -17.69 -2.60 -5.46
C LEU A 5 -17.02 -3.91 -5.03
N ILE A 6 -15.82 -4.16 -5.53
CA ILE A 6 -15.04 -5.35 -5.15
C ILE A 6 -14.15 -4.97 -3.96
N HIS A 7 -14.37 -5.62 -2.82
CA HIS A 7 -13.51 -5.49 -1.65
C HIS A 7 -12.26 -6.35 -1.86
N TRP A 8 -11.15 -5.73 -2.26
CA TRP A 8 -9.89 -6.43 -2.58
C TRP A 8 -9.07 -6.68 -1.31
N VAL A 9 -9.49 -7.65 -0.49
CA VAL A 9 -8.58 -8.23 0.49
C VAL A 9 -7.93 -9.44 -0.17
N LEU A 10 -6.72 -9.22 -0.71
CA LEU A 10 -5.71 -10.25 -0.95
C LEU A 10 -6.03 -11.38 -1.96
N PHE A 11 -6.51 -11.07 -3.16
CA PHE A 11 -6.38 -12.00 -4.29
C PHE A 11 -5.09 -11.73 -5.07
N PHE A 12 -3.97 -12.20 -4.54
CA PHE A 12 -2.66 -12.06 -5.16
C PHE A 12 -2.51 -12.90 -6.44
N PHE A 13 -3.43 -13.85 -6.74
CA PHE A 13 -3.21 -14.79 -7.86
C PHE A 13 -4.39 -15.20 -8.76
N GLN A 14 -5.67 -15.00 -8.43
CA GLN A 14 -6.74 -15.42 -9.36
C GLN A 14 -7.95 -14.49 -9.36
N GLY A 15 -8.30 -14.00 -10.55
CA GLY A 15 -9.72 -13.97 -10.93
C GLY A 15 -10.30 -12.65 -11.44
N ILE A 16 -9.67 -11.50 -11.21
CA ILE A 16 -10.26 -10.21 -11.64
C ILE A 16 -9.21 -9.34 -12.31
N ASP A 17 -8.92 -9.66 -13.57
CA ASP A 17 -8.20 -8.77 -14.49
C ASP A 17 -9.21 -8.04 -15.38
N ARG A 18 -9.99 -7.15 -14.74
CA ARG A 18 -10.88 -6.26 -15.49
C ARG A 18 -10.07 -5.09 -16.00
N GLN A 19 -9.99 -4.93 -17.31
CA GLN A 19 -9.23 -3.81 -17.89
C GLN A 19 -9.90 -2.45 -17.66
N ASP A 20 -11.23 -2.45 -17.46
CA ASP A 20 -12.10 -1.28 -17.33
C ASP A 20 -12.31 -0.81 -15.87
N VAL A 21 -11.39 -1.13 -14.95
CA VAL A 21 -11.47 -0.60 -13.57
C VAL A 21 -11.25 0.92 -13.59
N ARG A 22 -12.24 1.68 -13.10
CA ARG A 22 -12.18 3.16 -13.04
C ARG A 22 -11.64 3.72 -11.74
N ILE A 23 -11.89 3.03 -10.63
CA ILE A 23 -11.50 3.52 -9.31
C ILE A 23 -10.97 2.34 -8.49
N VAL A 24 -9.80 2.53 -7.89
CA VAL A 24 -9.28 1.68 -6.81
C VAL A 24 -9.31 2.52 -5.53
N CYS A 25 -9.89 1.99 -4.46
CA CYS A 25 -9.99 2.67 -3.17
C CYS A 25 -9.29 1.86 -2.08
N HIS A 26 -8.32 2.45 -1.41
CA HIS A 26 -7.66 1.90 -0.25
C HIS A 26 -8.28 2.53 1.00
N TYR A 27 -9.09 1.74 1.71
CA TYR A 27 -9.70 2.14 2.99
C TYR A 27 -8.77 1.95 4.18
N ASN A 28 -7.73 1.13 4.03
CA ASN A 28 -6.69 0.94 5.02
C ASN A 28 -5.35 1.34 4.42
N LEU A 29 -4.43 1.73 5.28
CA LEU A 29 -3.08 2.07 4.85
C LEU A 29 -2.37 0.82 4.30
N PRO A 30 -1.81 0.89 3.09
CA PRO A 30 -0.98 -0.17 2.54
C PRO A 30 0.27 -0.34 3.42
N LYS A 31 0.80 -1.56 3.45
CA LYS A 31 1.96 -1.90 4.29
C LYS A 31 3.28 -1.38 3.72
N SER A 32 3.32 -1.17 2.42
CA SER A 32 4.51 -0.72 1.69
C SER A 32 4.11 0.01 0.41
N MET A 33 5.06 0.76 -0.14
CA MET A 33 4.86 1.52 -1.37
C MET A 33 4.70 0.60 -2.59
N GLU A 34 5.34 -0.56 -2.59
CA GLU A 34 5.18 -1.58 -3.63
C GLU A 34 3.77 -2.18 -3.63
N ALA A 35 3.23 -2.49 -2.44
CA ALA A 35 1.87 -3.01 -2.31
C ALA A 35 0.85 -2.00 -2.86
N PHE A 36 0.97 -0.73 -2.45
CA PHE A 36 0.12 0.34 -2.97
C PHE A 36 0.24 0.49 -4.49
N TYR A 37 1.45 0.43 -5.03
CA TYR A 37 1.70 0.58 -6.46
C TYR A 37 1.05 -0.55 -7.26
N GLN A 38 1.22 -1.81 -6.81
CA GLN A 38 0.61 -2.97 -7.45
C GLN A 38 -0.93 -2.94 -7.38
N GLU A 39 -1.49 -2.55 -6.24
CA GLU A 39 -2.93 -2.44 -6.03
C GLU A 39 -3.54 -1.30 -6.87
N SER A 40 -2.92 -0.11 -6.82
CA SER A 40 -3.33 1.06 -7.61
C SER A 40 -3.22 0.84 -9.11
N GLY A 41 -2.19 0.10 -9.56
CA GLY A 41 -1.94 -0.22 -10.97
C GLY A 41 -2.96 -1.16 -11.61
N ARG A 42 -3.99 -1.60 -10.87
CA ARG A 42 -5.14 -2.32 -11.42
C ARG A 42 -6.15 -1.38 -12.09
N ALA A 43 -6.13 -0.09 -11.78
CA ALA A 43 -7.00 0.90 -12.41
C ALA A 43 -6.52 1.23 -13.83
N GLY A 44 -7.45 1.41 -14.77
CA GLY A 44 -7.17 2.05 -16.06
C GLY A 44 -6.27 1.27 -17.02
N ARG A 45 -6.28 -0.07 -16.99
CA ARG A 45 -5.49 -0.90 -17.93
C ARG A 45 -5.93 -0.78 -19.38
N ASP A 46 -7.14 -0.27 -19.61
CA ASP A 46 -7.68 0.13 -20.92
C ASP A 46 -7.23 1.53 -21.37
N GLN A 47 -6.28 2.16 -20.65
CA GLN A 47 -5.72 3.49 -20.93
C GLN A 47 -6.74 4.64 -20.85
N GLN A 48 -7.93 4.38 -20.30
CA GLN A 48 -8.93 5.41 -20.04
C GLN A 48 -8.70 6.07 -18.69
N PRO A 49 -9.15 7.33 -18.48
CA PRO A 49 -9.01 8.02 -17.21
C PRO A 49 -9.55 7.19 -16.03
N SER A 50 -8.68 6.97 -15.05
CA SER A 50 -8.97 6.23 -13.83
C SER A 50 -8.37 6.93 -12.62
N LYS A 51 -8.81 6.55 -11.42
CA LYS A 51 -8.35 7.12 -10.15
C LYS A 51 -7.92 6.02 -9.19
N SER A 52 -6.84 6.27 -8.46
CA SER A 52 -6.54 5.56 -7.22
C SER A 52 -6.72 6.53 -6.06
N VAL A 53 -7.47 6.10 -5.05
CA VAL A 53 -7.80 6.89 -3.86
C VAL A 53 -7.29 6.14 -2.64
N LEU A 54 -6.56 6.83 -1.77
CA LEU A 54 -6.11 6.34 -0.48
C LEU A 54 -6.73 7.20 0.62
N TYR A 55 -7.50 6.55 1.49
CA TYR A 55 -8.02 7.20 2.68
C TYR A 55 -6.97 7.12 3.79
N TYR A 56 -6.57 8.29 4.29
CA TYR A 56 -5.58 8.42 5.35
C TYR A 56 -6.24 8.92 6.64
N GLY A 57 -6.10 8.15 7.71
CA GLY A 57 -6.55 8.50 9.05
C GLY A 57 -5.44 8.29 10.07
N LEU A 58 -5.31 9.20 11.03
CA LEU A 58 -4.31 9.11 12.11
C LEU A 58 -4.51 7.85 12.98
N ASP A 59 -5.76 7.41 13.16
CA ASP A 59 -6.05 6.20 13.92
C ASP A 59 -5.61 4.93 13.18
N ASP A 60 -5.72 4.92 11.85
CA ASP A 60 -5.27 3.80 11.03
C ASP A 60 -3.74 3.72 11.01
N ARG A 61 -3.06 4.89 10.97
CA ARG A 61 -1.61 4.97 11.18
C ARG A 61 -1.20 4.32 12.50
N LYS A 62 -1.80 4.76 13.62
CA LYS A 62 -1.47 4.24 14.96
C LYS A 62 -1.71 2.73 15.07
N LYS A 63 -2.84 2.24 14.55
CA LYS A 63 -3.17 0.81 14.54
C LYS A 63 -2.12 0.01 13.76
N MET A 64 -1.74 0.48 12.57
CA MET A 64 -0.75 -0.20 11.73
C MET A 64 0.65 -0.18 12.34
N GLU A 65 1.09 0.95 12.91
CA GLU A 65 2.36 1.03 13.65
C GLU A 65 2.39 0.04 14.82
N PHE A 66 1.29 -0.09 15.58
CA PHE A 66 1.18 -1.05 16.67
C PHE A 66 1.29 -2.50 16.17
N ILE A 67 0.61 -2.85 15.07
CA ILE A 67 0.68 -4.20 14.47
C ILE A 67 2.11 -4.54 14.02
N LEU A 68 2.79 -3.60 13.35
CA LEU A 68 4.15 -3.79 12.85
C LEU A 68 5.15 -3.95 14.00
N ARG A 69 5.06 -3.11 15.04
CA ARG A 69 5.92 -3.21 16.24
C ARG A 69 5.68 -4.49 17.03
N ASN A 70 4.44 -4.92 17.20
CA ASN A 70 4.14 -6.17 17.89
C ASN A 70 4.64 -7.39 17.11
N THR A 71 4.61 -7.31 15.78
CA THR A 71 5.17 -8.36 14.91
C THR A 71 6.69 -8.43 15.05
N LYS A 72 7.38 -7.28 15.19
CA LYS A 72 8.82 -7.21 15.52
C LYS A 72 9.13 -7.92 16.84
N ASN A 73 8.42 -7.55 17.91
CA ASN A 73 8.67 -8.09 19.26
C ASN A 73 8.41 -9.60 19.36
N LYS A 74 7.41 -10.13 18.64
CA LYS A 74 7.16 -11.59 18.62
C LYS A 74 8.24 -12.37 17.88
N LYS A 75 8.87 -11.76 16.86
CA LYS A 75 9.88 -12.41 16.01
C LYS A 75 11.29 -12.35 16.58
N SER A 76 11.62 -11.33 17.38
CA SER A 76 12.92 -11.21 18.05
C SER A 76 13.18 -12.34 19.06
N GLU A 77 12.13 -12.94 19.61
CA GLU A 77 12.21 -14.12 20.50
C GLU A 77 12.59 -15.42 19.75
N LEU A 78 12.55 -15.43 18.40
CA LEU A 78 12.62 -16.65 17.60
C LEU A 78 13.85 -16.73 16.66
N SER A 79 14.56 -15.63 16.35
CA SER A 79 15.87 -15.64 15.64
C SER A 79 16.43 -14.24 15.30
N SER A 80 17.76 -14.13 15.14
CA SER A 80 18.48 -12.92 14.72
C SER A 80 18.26 -12.49 13.26
N SER A 81 17.85 -13.39 12.36
CA SER A 81 17.51 -13.05 10.96
C SER A 81 16.11 -12.40 10.83
N SER A 82 15.28 -12.52 11.88
CA SER A 82 13.91 -12.00 11.87
C SER A 82 13.81 -10.50 12.22
N THR A 83 14.88 -9.91 12.78
CA THR A 83 14.92 -8.48 13.14
C THR A 83 15.06 -7.58 11.91
N GLU A 84 15.92 -7.93 10.94
CA GLU A 84 16.11 -7.14 9.71
C GLU A 84 14.82 -7.02 8.88
N LEU A 85 14.07 -8.12 8.75
CA LEU A 85 12.78 -8.13 8.06
C LEU A 85 11.75 -7.21 8.73
N SER A 86 11.81 -7.09 10.06
CA SER A 86 10.89 -6.23 10.82
C SER A 86 11.24 -4.75 10.71
N GLU A 87 12.53 -4.43 10.55
CA GLU A 87 13.02 -3.06 10.36
C GLU A 87 12.69 -2.57 8.96
N LYS A 88 12.87 -3.43 7.96
CA LYS A 88 12.42 -3.13 6.59
C LYS A 88 10.93 -2.82 6.56
N ALA A 89 10.08 -3.64 7.19
CA ALA A 89 8.63 -3.40 7.19
C ALA A 89 8.22 -2.07 7.83
N LEU A 90 8.95 -1.60 8.86
CA LEU A 90 8.72 -0.28 9.45
C LEU A 90 9.19 0.85 8.54
N ALA A 91 10.34 0.68 7.86
CA ALA A 91 10.84 1.64 6.88
C ALA A 91 9.89 1.77 5.69
N ASP A 92 9.41 0.65 5.14
CA ASP A 92 8.45 0.59 4.04
C ASP A 92 7.13 1.29 4.42
N PHE A 93 6.64 1.07 5.64
CA PHE A 93 5.45 1.75 6.13
C PHE A 93 5.67 3.25 6.32
N SER A 94 6.86 3.66 6.77
CA SER A 94 7.21 5.09 6.90
C SER A 94 7.15 5.82 5.56
N GLN A 95 7.48 5.15 4.44
CA GLN A 95 7.34 5.73 3.10
C GLN A 95 5.89 5.98 2.73
N ILE A 96 4.97 5.09 3.12
CA ILE A 96 3.52 5.30 2.93
C ILE A 96 3.02 6.50 3.73
N ILE A 97 3.51 6.69 4.95
CA ILE A 97 3.16 7.86 5.76
C ILE A 97 3.64 9.15 5.10
N ASP A 98 4.89 9.20 4.65
CA ASP A 98 5.41 10.37 3.91
C ASP A 98 4.60 10.61 2.63
N TYR A 99 4.26 9.55 1.88
CA TYR A 99 3.36 9.61 0.73
C TYR A 99 1.97 10.17 1.07
N CYS A 100 1.48 10.04 2.30
CA CYS A 100 0.19 10.62 2.70
C CYS A 100 0.32 12.06 3.20
N GLU A 101 1.37 12.37 3.96
CA GLU A 101 1.51 13.64 4.70
C GLU A 101 2.21 14.74 3.91
N ASN A 102 3.06 14.39 2.95
CA ASN A 102 3.77 15.36 2.12
C ASN A 102 2.84 16.00 1.07
N SER A 103 3.17 17.17 0.53
CA SER A 103 2.39 17.88 -0.50
C SER A 103 3.08 17.93 -1.87
N THR A 104 4.11 17.11 -2.09
CA THR A 104 4.82 17.01 -3.37
C THR A 104 4.04 16.20 -4.40
N CYS A 105 4.53 16.16 -5.64
CA CYS A 105 3.93 15.36 -6.70
C CYS A 105 3.91 13.87 -6.33
N ARG A 106 2.71 13.31 -6.16
CA ARG A 106 2.52 11.89 -5.80
C ARG A 106 3.22 10.93 -6.77
N ARG A 107 3.21 11.23 -8.07
CA ARG A 107 3.91 10.41 -9.08
C ARG A 107 5.42 10.38 -8.82
N LYS A 108 6.00 11.52 -8.47
CA LYS A 108 7.43 11.64 -8.17
C LYS A 108 7.79 10.78 -6.94
N MET A 109 7.01 10.89 -5.86
CA MET A 109 7.22 10.09 -4.65
C MET A 109 7.16 8.58 -4.92
N ILE A 110 6.22 8.13 -5.76
CA ILE A 110 6.12 6.72 -6.16
C ILE A 110 7.41 6.31 -6.89
N ILE A 111 7.86 7.06 -7.89
CA ILE A 111 9.06 6.74 -8.67
C ILE A 111 10.30 6.69 -7.76
N GLU A 112 10.47 7.69 -6.90
CA GLU A 112 11.60 7.78 -5.96
C GLU A 112 11.65 6.61 -4.97
N SER A 113 10.50 6.06 -4.59
CA SER A 113 10.43 4.89 -3.68
C SER A 113 11.04 3.60 -4.28
N PHE A 114 11.08 3.49 -5.61
CA PHE A 114 11.70 2.37 -6.31
C PHE A 114 13.19 2.62 -6.63
N GLY A 115 13.76 3.74 -6.17
CA GLY A 115 15.15 4.13 -6.46
C GLY A 115 15.35 4.68 -7.87
N GLU A 116 14.27 4.97 -8.58
CA GLU A 116 14.27 5.59 -9.91
C GLU A 116 14.23 7.13 -9.78
N LYS A 117 14.84 7.85 -10.73
CA LYS A 117 14.88 9.33 -10.78
C LYS A 117 14.11 9.87 -11.98
#